data_AF-A0A1Q4DFR6-F1
#
_entry.id   AF-A0A1Q4DFR6-F1
#
_cell.length_a   1.000
_cell.length_b   1.000
_cell.length_c   1.000
_cell.angle_alpha   90.00
_cell.angle_beta   90.00
_cell.angle_gamma   90.00
#
_symmetry.space_group_name_H-M   'P 1'
#
loop_
_entity.id
_entity.type
_entity.pdbx_description
1 polymer ?
#
loop_
_entity_poly.entity_id
_entity_poly.type
_entity_poly.pdbx_seq_one_letter_code
_entity_poly.pdbx_strand_id
1 'polypeptide(L)'
;MYMTKTWGFSVPCGPLQFSLSGFRDRARGLLQPGDLVAIVGTFGANTPEQERGMILGLMEPSTVVVSSLDYFDLDAVREVDRDEHGNYRWPFGLELRAAWRFTEPRTALGDISARQFHMDSAQGIVPLLPNEADAILNLPRESVPLLSPLRARVRVEGLDAARRRAAPRPSTTRTGIMHLRRAPAFTYAMRLEGATTSAFKIGWAFDWKQRERQFNQAAMPAAGGLRYRTVYHEIWETAFDAFRMEQALLRHFDSARHPQNREVVSAVGEDKLLAAWIRCLQATKQTRQLQTEVPARPVQGSSPGSGDEVRSI
;
A
#
# COMPACT_ATOMS: atom_id res chain seq x y z
N MET A 1 -19.86 9.92 -12.90
CA MET A 1 -18.69 10.78 -12.56
C MET A 1 -18.74 11.15 -11.09
N TYR A 2 -17.58 11.14 -10.44
CA TYR A 2 -17.40 11.44 -9.03
C TYR A 2 -16.33 12.51 -8.83
N MET A 3 -16.15 12.97 -7.60
CA MET A 3 -15.00 13.78 -7.19
C MET A 3 -14.40 13.31 -5.86
N THR A 4 -13.14 13.67 -5.63
CA THR A 4 -12.47 13.59 -4.33
C THR A 4 -11.60 14.82 -4.11
N LYS A 5 -11.42 15.22 -2.85
CA LYS A 5 -10.55 16.29 -2.41
C LYS A 5 -9.21 15.72 -1.94
N THR A 6 -8.12 16.35 -2.36
CA THR A 6 -6.74 15.88 -2.11
C THR A 6 -5.82 17.06 -1.80
N TRP A 7 -4.57 16.79 -1.42
CA TRP A 7 -3.56 17.84 -1.19
C TRP A 7 -2.77 18.20 -2.45
N GLY A 8 -3.14 17.66 -3.62
CA GLY A 8 -2.49 17.98 -4.89
C GLY A 8 -2.74 16.92 -5.96
N PHE A 9 -2.20 17.17 -7.14
CA PHE A 9 -2.24 16.25 -8.28
C PHE A 9 -0.84 16.11 -8.88
N SER A 10 -0.31 14.89 -8.92
CA SER A 10 1.06 14.63 -9.39
C SER A 10 1.09 14.21 -10.87
N VAL A 11 2.19 14.56 -11.54
CA VAL A 11 2.53 14.07 -12.88
C VAL A 11 3.97 13.53 -12.83
N PRO A 12 4.21 12.24 -13.18
CA PRO A 12 3.22 11.21 -13.54
C PRO A 12 2.23 10.87 -12.42
N CYS A 13 1.01 10.47 -12.80
CA CYS A 13 -0.12 10.30 -11.89
C CYS A 13 -0.14 8.91 -11.24
N GLY A 14 -0.25 8.86 -9.90
CA GLY A 14 -0.36 7.63 -9.12
C GLY A 14 -1.78 7.04 -9.09
N PRO A 15 -2.00 5.91 -8.39
CA PRO A 15 -3.33 5.33 -8.18
C PRO A 15 -4.27 6.32 -7.48
N LEU A 16 -5.58 6.12 -7.58
CA LEU A 16 -6.55 6.84 -6.76
C LEU A 16 -6.42 6.37 -5.31
N GLN A 17 -6.06 7.26 -4.39
CA GLN A 17 -5.58 6.90 -3.05
C GLN A 17 -6.59 7.18 -1.94
N PHE A 18 -6.54 6.37 -0.88
CA PHE A 18 -7.44 6.43 0.27
C PHE A 18 -6.67 6.19 1.57
N SER A 19 -7.09 6.87 2.64
CA SER A 19 -6.51 6.72 3.98
C SER A 19 -6.89 5.43 4.67
N LEU A 20 -8.14 4.95 4.46
CA LEU A 20 -8.65 3.70 5.02
C LEU A 20 -9.12 2.76 3.91
N SER A 21 -8.93 1.45 4.12
CA SER A 21 -9.36 0.41 3.18
C SER A 21 -10.87 0.43 2.95
N GLY A 22 -11.66 0.76 3.97
CA GLY A 22 -13.12 0.87 3.86
C GLY A 22 -13.57 1.92 2.85
N PHE A 23 -12.88 3.07 2.76
CA PHE A 23 -13.19 4.09 1.75
C PHE A 23 -12.83 3.64 0.34
N ARG A 24 -11.69 2.96 0.17
CA ARG A 24 -11.32 2.33 -1.11
C ARG A 24 -12.36 1.28 -1.52
N ASP A 25 -12.75 0.39 -0.61
CA ASP A 25 -13.68 -0.70 -0.92
C ASP A 25 -15.07 -0.18 -1.27
N ARG A 26 -15.52 0.88 -0.60
CA ARG A 26 -16.73 1.61 -0.98
C ARG A 26 -16.60 2.23 -2.36
N ALA A 27 -15.51 2.95 -2.64
CA ALA A 27 -15.27 3.54 -3.96
C ALA A 27 -15.26 2.47 -5.07
N ARG A 28 -14.59 1.33 -4.84
CA ARG A 28 -14.57 0.18 -5.76
C ARG A 28 -15.96 -0.41 -6.00
N GLY A 29 -16.82 -0.44 -4.99
CA GLY A 29 -18.20 -0.92 -5.13
C GLY A 29 -19.10 0.05 -5.89
N LEU A 30 -18.76 1.34 -5.91
CA LEU A 30 -19.51 2.38 -6.63
C LEU A 30 -19.07 2.51 -8.10
N LEU A 31 -17.76 2.45 -8.35
CA LEU A 31 -17.15 2.70 -9.67
C LEU A 31 -17.42 1.57 -10.66
N GLN A 32 -17.83 1.95 -11.87
CA GLN A 32 -17.89 1.09 -13.04
C GLN A 32 -16.75 1.40 -14.01
N PRO A 33 -16.38 0.46 -14.91
CA PRO A 33 -15.44 0.75 -15.98
C PRO A 33 -15.85 1.97 -16.80
N GLY A 34 -14.94 2.94 -16.97
CA GLY A 34 -15.20 4.19 -17.67
C GLY A 34 -15.70 5.34 -16.78
N ASP A 35 -15.98 5.09 -15.49
CA ASP A 35 -16.26 6.17 -14.56
C ASP A 35 -15.03 7.05 -14.33
N LEU A 36 -15.30 8.36 -14.23
CA LEU A 36 -14.28 9.38 -14.02
C LEU A 36 -14.39 9.97 -12.62
N VAL A 37 -13.23 10.30 -12.04
CA VAL A 37 -13.09 10.94 -10.74
C VAL A 37 -12.32 12.25 -10.89
N ALA A 38 -12.97 13.37 -10.62
CA ALA A 38 -12.32 14.68 -10.55
C ALA A 38 -11.51 14.83 -9.26
N ILE A 39 -10.31 15.38 -9.37
CA ILE A 39 -9.41 15.64 -8.26
C ILE A 39 -9.44 17.13 -7.95
N VAL A 40 -9.83 17.48 -6.73
CA VAL A 40 -9.96 18.86 -6.28
C VAL A 40 -8.98 19.12 -5.13
N GLY A 41 -8.30 20.25 -5.12
CA GLY A 41 -7.44 20.63 -4.00
C GLY A 41 -8.26 20.98 -2.74
N THR A 42 -7.87 20.45 -1.58
CA THR A 42 -8.48 20.88 -0.30
C THR A 42 -8.10 22.32 0.01
N PHE A 43 -8.88 23.00 0.85
CA PHE A 43 -8.54 24.34 1.36
C PHE A 43 -7.51 24.33 2.51
N GLY A 44 -7.02 23.14 2.90
CA GLY A 44 -6.09 23.00 4.02
C GLY A 44 -4.68 23.51 3.72
N ALA A 45 -3.91 23.77 4.77
CA ALA A 45 -2.54 24.29 4.67
C ALA A 45 -1.59 23.38 3.87
N ASN A 46 -1.86 22.08 3.84
CA ASN A 46 -1.03 21.08 3.15
C ASN A 46 -1.23 21.05 1.63
N THR A 47 -2.32 21.66 1.12
CA THR A 47 -2.49 21.90 -0.32
C THR A 47 -1.74 23.18 -0.69
N PRO A 48 -0.94 23.18 -1.78
CA PRO A 48 -0.33 24.40 -2.29
C PRO A 48 -1.36 25.51 -2.51
N GLU A 49 -1.00 26.76 -2.21
CA GLU A 49 -1.94 27.88 -2.19
C GLU A 49 -2.70 28.05 -3.50
N GLN A 50 -1.99 27.96 -4.63
CA GLN A 50 -2.55 28.04 -5.98
C GLN A 50 -3.45 26.85 -6.37
N GLU A 51 -3.49 25.78 -5.57
CA GLU A 51 -4.29 24.58 -5.83
C GLU A 51 -5.52 24.47 -4.92
N ARG A 52 -5.60 25.30 -3.87
CA ARG A 52 -6.69 25.24 -2.89
C ARG A 52 -8.03 25.54 -3.53
N GLY A 53 -8.97 24.58 -3.46
CA GLY A 53 -10.30 24.70 -4.04
C GLY A 53 -10.34 24.58 -5.56
N MET A 54 -9.21 24.35 -6.21
CA MET A 54 -9.11 24.26 -7.67
C MET A 54 -9.34 22.83 -8.15
N ILE A 55 -9.90 22.68 -9.34
CA ILE A 55 -10.02 21.39 -10.02
C ILE A 55 -8.68 21.10 -10.69
N LEU A 56 -7.99 20.08 -10.21
CA LEU A 56 -6.57 19.82 -10.53
C LEU A 56 -6.41 18.84 -11.68
N GLY A 57 -7.22 17.79 -11.68
CA GLY A 57 -7.12 16.73 -12.67
C GLY A 57 -8.33 15.81 -12.68
N LEU A 58 -8.25 14.83 -13.57
CA LEU A 58 -9.29 13.84 -13.82
C LEU A 58 -8.63 12.48 -13.91
N MET A 59 -9.23 11.47 -13.28
CA MET A 59 -8.73 10.10 -13.29
C MET A 59 -9.81 9.15 -13.80
N GLU A 60 -9.41 8.10 -14.52
CA GLU A 60 -10.24 6.92 -14.79
C GLU A 60 -9.72 5.74 -13.96
N PRO A 61 -10.27 5.48 -12.76
CA PRO A 61 -9.83 4.36 -11.95
C PRO A 61 -10.37 3.03 -12.47
N SER A 62 -9.61 1.97 -12.25
CA SER A 62 -10.07 0.59 -12.37
C SER A 62 -10.63 0.06 -11.04
N THR A 63 -11.13 -1.17 -11.04
CA THR A 63 -11.52 -1.89 -9.81
C THR A 63 -10.37 -2.69 -9.21
N VAL A 64 -9.16 -2.62 -9.78
CA VAL A 64 -7.97 -3.34 -9.32
C VAL A 64 -7.42 -2.67 -8.07
N VAL A 65 -7.44 -3.40 -6.96
CA VAL A 65 -6.91 -2.95 -5.67
C VAL A 65 -5.38 -3.03 -5.68
N VAL A 66 -4.74 -1.93 -5.32
CA VAL A 66 -3.29 -1.82 -5.21
C VAL A 66 -2.86 -1.20 -3.89
N SER A 67 -1.60 -1.39 -3.52
CA SER A 67 -0.98 -0.53 -2.52
C SER A 67 -0.46 0.72 -3.21
N SER A 68 -0.84 1.89 -2.71
CA SER A 68 -0.27 3.17 -3.14
C SER A 68 1.26 3.16 -3.07
N LEU A 69 1.82 2.45 -2.08
CA LEU A 69 3.24 2.40 -1.81
C LEU A 69 4.02 1.52 -2.80
N ASP A 70 3.33 0.77 -3.66
CA ASP A 70 3.97 0.11 -4.79
C ASP A 70 4.28 1.09 -5.94
N TYR A 71 3.90 2.38 -5.86
CA TYR A 71 4.04 3.38 -6.95
C TYR A 71 5.02 4.52 -6.68
N PHE A 72 5.44 4.73 -5.43
CA PHE A 72 6.33 5.83 -5.07
C PHE A 72 7.51 5.31 -4.27
N ASP A 73 8.66 5.97 -4.44
CA ASP A 73 9.78 5.77 -3.53
C ASP A 73 9.44 6.35 -2.16
N LEU A 74 9.58 5.54 -1.11
CA LEU A 74 9.20 5.91 0.25
C LEU A 74 10.15 6.94 0.85
N ASP A 75 11.38 7.00 0.33
CA ASP A 75 12.36 8.02 0.68
C ASP A 75 11.99 9.39 0.07
N ALA A 76 11.12 9.41 -0.95
CA ALA A 76 10.58 10.63 -1.57
C ALA A 76 9.24 11.08 -0.96
N VAL A 77 8.66 10.33 -0.01
CA VAL A 77 7.44 10.74 0.69
C VAL A 77 7.75 11.90 1.62
N ARG A 78 7.04 13.01 1.44
CA ARG A 78 7.21 14.22 2.27
C ARG A 78 6.75 13.94 3.69
N GLU A 79 7.37 14.59 4.66
CA GLU A 79 7.02 14.42 6.07
C GLU A 79 5.55 14.77 6.37
N VAL A 80 5.02 15.79 5.69
CA VAL A 80 3.60 16.18 5.79
C VAL A 80 2.65 15.05 5.36
N ASP A 81 3.08 14.20 4.43
CA ASP A 81 2.30 13.07 3.91
C ASP A 81 2.39 11.84 4.84
N ARG A 82 3.13 11.94 5.95
CA ARG A 82 3.17 10.95 7.04
C ARG A 82 2.21 11.35 8.17
N ASP A 83 1.62 10.35 8.80
CA ASP A 83 0.86 10.51 10.03
C ASP A 83 1.79 10.65 11.24
N GLU A 84 1.20 10.86 12.43
CA GLU A 84 1.94 11.02 13.69
C GLU A 84 2.80 9.81 14.06
N HIS A 85 2.55 8.66 13.42
CA HIS A 85 3.29 7.42 13.64
C HIS A 85 4.34 7.16 12.53
N GLY A 86 4.59 8.15 11.67
CA GLY A 86 5.60 8.09 10.60
C GLY A 86 5.18 7.31 9.36
N ASN A 87 3.88 7.01 9.21
CA ASN A 87 3.38 6.19 8.10
C ASN A 87 2.61 7.00 7.05
N TYR A 88 2.70 6.58 5.79
CA TYR A 88 2.06 7.28 4.68
C TYR A 88 0.54 7.35 4.83
N ARG A 89 -0.04 8.55 4.72
CA ARG A 89 -1.45 8.80 5.03
C ARG A 89 -2.45 8.11 4.12
N TRP A 90 -2.07 7.68 2.91
CA TRP A 90 -3.00 7.10 1.92
C TRP A 90 -2.51 5.78 1.29
N PRO A 91 -2.32 4.71 2.09
CA PRO A 91 -1.64 3.49 1.63
C PRO A 91 -2.50 2.61 0.72
N PHE A 92 -3.81 2.87 0.63
CA PHE A 92 -4.76 2.07 -0.14
C PHE A 92 -5.06 2.75 -1.48
N GLY A 93 -5.03 2.00 -2.58
CA GLY A 93 -5.28 2.59 -3.90
C GLY A 93 -6.12 1.73 -4.84
N LEU A 94 -6.65 2.39 -5.87
CA LEU A 94 -7.19 1.78 -7.07
C LEU A 94 -6.30 2.17 -8.26
N GLU A 95 -5.88 1.17 -9.04
CA GLU A 95 -5.03 1.39 -10.22
C GLU A 95 -5.77 2.23 -11.26
N LEU A 96 -5.07 3.16 -11.92
CA LEU A 96 -5.63 4.00 -12.97
C LEU A 96 -5.51 3.37 -14.34
N ARG A 97 -6.51 3.62 -15.20
CA ARG A 97 -6.47 3.32 -16.64
C ARG A 97 -5.99 4.52 -17.45
N ALA A 98 -6.39 5.71 -17.02
CA ALA A 98 -6.01 6.97 -17.63
C ALA A 98 -6.07 8.11 -16.60
N ALA A 99 -5.35 9.19 -16.88
CA ALA A 99 -5.41 10.43 -16.12
C ALA A 99 -5.18 11.64 -17.02
N TRP A 100 -5.74 12.77 -16.61
CA TRP A 100 -5.60 14.05 -17.27
C TRP A 100 -5.36 15.16 -16.25
N ARG A 101 -4.59 16.18 -16.65
CA ARG A 101 -4.41 17.43 -15.90
C ARG A 101 -5.21 18.53 -16.59
N PHE A 102 -5.91 19.36 -15.82
CA PHE A 102 -6.56 20.55 -16.37
C PHE A 102 -5.51 21.65 -16.65
N THR A 103 -5.63 22.33 -17.78
CA THR A 103 -4.66 23.34 -18.19
C THR A 103 -4.83 24.63 -17.38
N GLU A 104 -3.78 25.45 -17.33
CA GLU A 104 -3.87 26.76 -16.68
C GLU A 104 -4.60 27.80 -17.56
N PRO A 105 -5.35 28.74 -16.96
CA PRO A 105 -5.67 28.81 -15.53
C PRO A 105 -6.70 27.74 -15.12
N ARG A 106 -6.46 27.05 -14.00
CA ARG A 106 -7.43 26.08 -13.45
C ARG A 106 -8.71 26.76 -13.02
N THR A 107 -9.83 26.03 -13.10
CA THR A 107 -11.15 26.48 -12.65
C THR A 107 -11.37 26.15 -11.17
N ALA A 108 -11.95 27.06 -10.40
CA ALA A 108 -12.31 26.80 -9.02
C ALA A 108 -13.55 25.91 -8.97
N LEU A 109 -13.61 24.97 -8.01
CA LEU A 109 -14.80 24.14 -7.85
C LEU A 109 -16.06 24.99 -7.56
N GLY A 110 -15.89 26.12 -6.87
CA GLY A 110 -16.96 27.06 -6.55
C GLY A 110 -17.60 27.71 -7.78
N ASP A 111 -16.88 27.78 -8.91
CA ASP A 111 -17.40 28.32 -10.17
C ASP A 111 -18.30 27.31 -10.89
N ILE A 112 -18.17 26.02 -10.57
CA ILE A 112 -18.95 24.91 -11.17
C ILE A 112 -20.09 24.47 -10.26
N SER A 113 -19.86 24.47 -8.94
CA SER A 113 -20.82 23.95 -7.97
C SER A 113 -20.93 24.86 -6.76
N ALA A 114 -22.18 25.24 -6.44
CA ALA A 114 -22.52 25.94 -5.20
C ALA A 114 -22.67 24.98 -3.99
N ARG A 115 -22.51 23.67 -4.17
CA ARG A 115 -22.71 22.69 -3.10
C ARG A 115 -21.57 22.74 -2.09
N GLN A 116 -21.92 22.57 -0.82
CA GLN A 116 -20.94 22.33 0.22
C GLN A 116 -20.58 20.84 0.25
N PHE A 117 -19.30 20.55 0.04
CA PHE A 117 -18.76 19.19 0.10
C PHE A 117 -18.01 19.00 1.42
N HIS A 118 -18.49 18.06 2.24
CA HIS A 118 -18.01 17.80 3.60
C HIS A 118 -16.80 16.83 3.60
N MET A 119 -16.43 16.35 4.79
CA MET A 119 -15.22 15.53 5.02
C MET A 119 -15.23 14.21 4.24
N ASP A 120 -16.40 13.69 3.91
CA ASP A 120 -16.58 12.48 3.07
C ASP A 120 -15.94 12.64 1.69
N SER A 121 -15.98 13.85 1.12
CA SER A 121 -15.31 14.17 -0.14
C SER A 121 -13.79 14.15 -0.06
N ALA A 122 -13.18 14.22 1.13
CA ALA A 122 -11.73 14.12 1.33
C ALA A 122 -11.27 12.71 1.72
N GLN A 123 -12.19 11.88 2.24
CA GLN A 123 -11.91 10.52 2.68
C GLN A 123 -12.19 9.46 1.61
N GLY A 124 -13.11 9.75 0.68
CA GLY A 124 -13.49 8.86 -0.40
C GLY A 124 -13.94 9.62 -1.64
N ILE A 125 -14.85 9.01 -2.43
CA ILE A 125 -15.43 9.65 -3.61
C ILE A 125 -16.88 10.03 -3.38
N VAL A 126 -17.31 11.16 -3.93
CA VAL A 126 -18.70 11.63 -3.87
C VAL A 126 -19.25 11.86 -5.28
N PRO A 127 -20.52 11.52 -5.54
CA PRO A 127 -21.11 11.71 -6.87
C PRO A 127 -21.30 13.20 -7.17
N LEU A 128 -20.98 13.57 -8.41
CA LEU A 128 -21.32 14.87 -8.98
C LEU A 128 -22.72 14.81 -9.60
N LEU A 129 -23.42 15.95 -9.57
CA LEU A 129 -24.64 16.11 -10.35
C LEU A 129 -24.31 16.13 -11.85
N PRO A 130 -25.26 15.78 -12.73
CA PRO A 130 -25.02 15.74 -14.18
C PRO A 130 -24.45 17.05 -14.73
N ASN A 131 -25.02 18.20 -14.34
CA ASN A 131 -24.55 19.51 -14.78
C ASN A 131 -23.13 19.83 -14.29
N GLU A 132 -22.76 19.39 -13.09
CA GLU A 132 -21.41 19.56 -12.55
C GLU A 132 -20.40 18.69 -13.31
N ALA A 133 -20.78 17.44 -13.58
CA ALA A 133 -19.96 16.52 -14.37
C ALA A 133 -19.74 17.06 -15.79
N ASP A 134 -20.80 17.51 -16.46
CA ASP A 134 -20.72 18.07 -17.81
C ASP A 134 -19.83 19.32 -17.86
N ALA A 135 -19.95 20.21 -16.88
CA ALA A 135 -19.09 21.39 -16.77
C ALA A 135 -17.61 21.01 -16.63
N ILE A 136 -17.28 20.04 -15.76
CA ILE A 136 -15.89 19.56 -15.59
C ILE A 136 -15.37 18.87 -16.85
N LEU A 137 -16.21 18.06 -17.51
CA LEU A 137 -15.84 17.36 -18.75
C LEU A 137 -15.58 18.31 -19.93
N ASN A 138 -16.09 19.54 -19.88
CA ASN A 138 -15.82 20.57 -20.89
C ASN A 138 -14.58 21.42 -20.59
N LEU A 139 -13.97 21.28 -19.39
CA LEU A 139 -12.75 22.01 -19.09
C LEU A 139 -11.57 21.52 -19.95
N PRO A 140 -10.69 22.43 -20.43
CA PRO A 140 -9.52 22.06 -21.20
C PRO A 140 -8.55 21.21 -20.38
N ARG A 141 -8.13 20.07 -20.93
CA ARG A 141 -7.27 19.11 -20.25
C ARG A 141 -6.31 18.41 -21.20
N GLU A 142 -5.20 17.94 -20.66
CA GLU A 142 -4.21 17.16 -21.37
C GLU A 142 -4.02 15.80 -20.69
N SER A 143 -3.74 14.76 -21.47
CA SER A 143 -3.43 13.44 -20.92
C SER A 143 -2.07 13.48 -20.23
N VAL A 144 -1.98 12.83 -19.07
CA VAL A 144 -0.73 12.74 -18.30
C VAL A 144 -0.27 11.29 -18.18
N PRO A 145 1.06 11.05 -18.14
CA PRO A 145 1.58 9.71 -17.94
C PRO A 145 1.17 9.16 -16.57
N LEU A 146 0.87 7.86 -16.52
CA LEU A 146 0.61 7.15 -15.27
C LEU A 146 1.93 6.66 -14.66
N LEU A 147 2.01 6.70 -13.33
CA LEU A 147 3.04 5.99 -12.61
C LEU A 147 2.81 4.50 -12.82
N SER A 148 3.82 3.83 -13.37
CA SER A 148 3.87 2.38 -13.33
C SER A 148 4.24 1.94 -11.91
N PRO A 149 3.65 0.85 -11.39
CA PRO A 149 4.12 0.29 -10.14
C PRO A 149 5.63 0.06 -10.23
N LEU A 150 6.38 0.32 -9.16
CA LEU A 150 7.82 0.09 -9.05
C LEU A 150 8.21 -1.30 -9.58
N ARG A 151 7.37 -2.30 -9.35
CA ARG A 151 7.55 -3.68 -9.86
C ARG A 151 7.38 -3.81 -11.37
N ALA A 152 6.55 -2.99 -12.00
CA ALA A 152 6.38 -2.95 -13.46
C ALA A 152 7.55 -2.20 -14.14
N ARG A 153 8.11 -1.16 -13.50
CA ARG A 153 9.35 -0.50 -13.99
C ARG A 153 10.53 -1.47 -14.00
N VAL A 154 10.71 -2.22 -12.91
CA VAL A 154 11.70 -3.31 -12.83
C VAL A 154 11.43 -4.41 -13.86
N ARG A 155 10.20 -4.58 -14.35
CA ARG A 155 9.83 -5.55 -15.39
C ARG A 155 10.10 -5.04 -16.81
N VAL A 156 9.99 -3.74 -17.07
CA VAL A 156 10.35 -3.13 -18.38
C VAL A 156 11.87 -3.04 -18.51
N GLU A 157 12.56 -2.56 -17.48
CA GLU A 157 14.03 -2.67 -17.38
C GLU A 157 14.46 -4.16 -17.36
N GLY A 158 13.61 -5.00 -16.78
CA GLY A 158 13.73 -6.44 -16.75
C GLY A 158 13.43 -7.14 -18.08
N LEU A 159 12.72 -6.51 -19.03
CA LEU A 159 12.41 -7.08 -20.36
C LEU A 159 13.63 -6.96 -21.28
N ASP A 160 14.39 -5.86 -21.18
CA ASP A 160 15.73 -5.78 -21.75
C ASP A 160 16.70 -6.76 -21.07
N ALA A 161 16.53 -7.00 -19.76
CA ALA A 161 17.27 -8.03 -19.05
C ALA A 161 16.77 -9.47 -19.34
N ALA A 162 15.53 -9.66 -19.81
CA ALA A 162 14.87 -10.97 -20.00
C ALA A 162 15.39 -11.74 -21.23
N ARG A 163 16.23 -11.11 -22.07
CA ARG A 163 17.13 -11.87 -22.96
C ARG A 163 18.11 -12.76 -22.19
N ARG A 164 18.27 -12.58 -20.88
CA ARG A 164 19.02 -13.48 -20.00
C ARG A 164 18.04 -14.22 -19.08
N ARG A 165 17.93 -15.54 -19.28
CA ARG A 165 17.14 -16.48 -18.46
C ARG A 165 17.48 -16.31 -16.97
N ALA A 166 16.65 -15.57 -16.24
CA ALA A 166 16.74 -15.44 -14.79
C ALA A 166 15.42 -14.89 -14.24
N ALA A 167 14.93 -15.48 -13.14
CA ALA A 167 13.73 -15.05 -12.44
C ALA A 167 13.82 -13.56 -12.03
N PRO A 168 12.69 -12.82 -12.00
CA PRO A 168 12.68 -11.39 -11.69
C PRO A 168 13.32 -11.11 -10.33
N ARG A 169 14.17 -10.08 -10.30
CA ARG A 169 14.85 -9.60 -9.09
C ARG A 169 13.86 -8.96 -8.11
N PRO A 170 13.97 -9.20 -6.79
CA PRO A 170 13.03 -8.70 -5.80
C PRO A 170 13.36 -7.26 -5.43
N SER A 171 12.30 -6.53 -5.14
CA SER A 171 12.36 -5.27 -4.40
C SER A 171 12.84 -5.57 -2.98
N THR A 172 14.07 -5.17 -2.63
CA THR A 172 14.62 -5.28 -1.27
C THR A 172 14.25 -4.12 -0.36
N THR A 173 13.47 -3.15 -0.85
CA THR A 173 12.98 -2.02 -0.05
C THR A 173 11.46 -2.11 0.02
N ARG A 174 10.92 -2.45 1.21
CA ARG A 174 9.49 -2.56 1.51
C ARG A 174 9.18 -1.81 2.81
N THR A 175 9.47 -0.51 2.82
CA THR A 175 9.24 0.37 3.97
C THR A 175 7.75 0.74 4.15
N GLY A 176 6.87 0.31 3.24
CA GLY A 176 5.48 0.77 3.15
C GLY A 176 4.45 0.00 4.00
N ILE A 177 4.88 -0.98 4.78
CA ILE A 177 3.97 -1.87 5.50
C ILE A 177 4.00 -1.51 6.98
N MET A 178 3.57 -0.29 7.31
CA MET A 178 3.43 0.09 8.71
C MET A 178 1.97 0.19 9.17
N HIS A 179 1.03 0.55 8.29
CA HIS A 179 -0.41 0.64 8.61
C HIS A 179 -1.17 -0.67 8.62
N LEU A 180 -0.69 -1.68 7.89
CA LEU A 180 -1.31 -3.00 7.88
C LEU A 180 -0.79 -3.91 8.99
N ARG A 181 0.10 -3.41 9.85
CA ARG A 181 0.79 -4.21 10.86
C ARG A 181 -0.16 -4.93 11.78
N ARG A 182 -1.38 -4.44 12.04
CA ARG A 182 -2.39 -5.06 12.95
C ARG A 182 -3.47 -5.89 12.26
N ALA A 183 -3.47 -5.99 10.93
CA ALA A 183 -4.42 -6.84 10.22
C ALA A 183 -3.89 -8.27 10.12
N PRO A 184 -4.75 -9.30 10.19
CA PRO A 184 -4.30 -10.66 10.04
C PRO A 184 -3.62 -10.89 8.69
N ALA A 185 -2.48 -11.55 8.68
CA ALA A 185 -1.74 -11.87 7.48
C ALA A 185 -1.04 -13.22 7.61
N PHE A 186 -0.65 -13.79 6.48
CA PHE A 186 0.00 -15.09 6.42
C PHE A 186 1.48 -14.94 6.12
N THR A 187 2.34 -15.62 6.86
CA THR A 187 3.64 -16.03 6.32
C THR A 187 3.43 -17.27 5.48
N TYR A 188 4.15 -17.42 4.36
CA TYR A 188 4.11 -18.60 3.52
C TYR A 188 5.50 -19.02 3.05
N ALA A 189 5.62 -20.29 2.69
CA ALA A 189 6.68 -20.83 1.87
C ALA A 189 6.07 -21.56 0.67
N MET A 190 6.47 -21.18 -0.53
CA MET A 190 6.07 -21.80 -1.79
C MET A 190 7.24 -22.56 -2.40
N ARG A 191 7.07 -23.85 -2.67
CA ARG A 191 8.03 -24.64 -3.45
C ARG A 191 8.01 -24.18 -4.91
N LEU A 192 9.20 -24.09 -5.51
CA LEU A 192 9.38 -23.81 -6.94
C LEU A 192 9.51 -25.14 -7.68
N GLU A 193 8.40 -25.67 -8.15
CA GLU A 193 8.36 -26.88 -8.97
C GLU A 193 8.90 -26.57 -10.38
N GLY A 194 9.76 -27.46 -10.90
CA GLY A 194 10.47 -27.26 -12.17
C GLY A 194 11.85 -26.60 -12.04
N ALA A 195 12.27 -26.20 -10.84
CA ALA A 195 13.63 -25.72 -10.60
C ALA A 195 14.63 -26.90 -10.61
N THR A 196 15.84 -26.66 -11.12
CA THR A 196 16.93 -27.67 -11.17
C THR A 196 17.43 -28.08 -9.79
N THR A 197 17.34 -27.18 -8.81
CA THR A 197 17.64 -27.43 -7.41
C THR A 197 16.41 -27.14 -6.56
N SER A 198 16.21 -27.90 -5.48
CA SER A 198 15.15 -27.61 -4.51
C SER A 198 15.21 -26.16 -4.07
N ALA A 199 14.12 -25.43 -4.26
CA ALA A 199 14.03 -24.01 -3.97
C ALA A 199 12.66 -23.62 -3.45
N PHE A 200 12.65 -22.65 -2.54
CA PHE A 200 11.44 -22.15 -1.90
C PHE A 200 11.41 -20.63 -1.91
N LYS A 201 10.25 -20.07 -2.26
CA LYS A 201 9.93 -18.66 -2.11
C LYS A 201 9.28 -18.46 -0.74
N ILE A 202 9.96 -17.73 0.13
CA ILE A 202 9.46 -17.34 1.45
C ILE A 202 8.88 -15.93 1.33
N GLY A 203 7.74 -15.70 1.96
CA GLY A 203 7.11 -14.38 1.93
C GLY A 203 5.97 -14.26 2.92
N TRP A 204 5.30 -13.13 2.89
CA TRP A 204 4.02 -12.97 3.58
C TRP A 204 3.00 -12.22 2.70
N ALA A 205 1.71 -12.38 2.98
CA ALA A 205 0.61 -11.73 2.28
C ALA A 205 -0.68 -11.77 3.12
N PHE A 206 -1.64 -10.90 2.84
CA PHE A 206 -2.99 -10.98 3.43
C PHE A 206 -3.80 -12.17 2.91
N ASP A 207 -3.55 -12.59 1.67
CA ASP A 207 -4.11 -13.80 1.06
C ASP A 207 -2.99 -14.53 0.32
N TRP A 208 -2.51 -15.62 0.93
CA TRP A 208 -1.45 -16.44 0.33
C TRP A 208 -1.92 -17.18 -0.93
N LYS A 209 -3.21 -17.52 -1.06
CA LYS A 209 -3.77 -18.19 -2.24
C LYS A 209 -3.83 -17.24 -3.42
N GLN A 210 -4.29 -16.00 -3.20
CA GLN A 210 -4.20 -14.95 -4.21
C GLN A 210 -2.75 -14.71 -4.62
N ARG A 211 -1.83 -14.70 -3.65
CA ARG A 211 -0.41 -14.49 -3.93
C ARG A 211 0.21 -15.63 -4.75
N GLU A 212 -0.14 -16.88 -4.46
CA GLU A 212 0.27 -18.04 -5.25
C GLU A 212 -0.24 -17.94 -6.69
N ARG A 213 -1.53 -17.62 -6.88
CA ARG A 213 -2.12 -17.41 -8.21
C ARG A 213 -1.40 -16.33 -9.00
N GLN A 214 -1.07 -15.20 -8.36
CA GLN A 214 -0.30 -14.12 -8.99
C GLN A 214 1.08 -14.60 -9.46
N PHE A 215 1.80 -15.36 -8.64
CA PHE A 215 3.10 -15.90 -9.03
C PHE A 215 2.97 -16.90 -10.19
N ASN A 216 2.01 -17.81 -10.15
CA ASN A 216 1.77 -18.77 -11.23
C ASN A 216 1.31 -18.10 -12.52
N GLN A 217 0.48 -17.06 -12.45
CA GLN A 217 0.10 -16.28 -13.62
C GLN A 217 1.32 -15.61 -14.26
N ALA A 218 2.21 -15.05 -13.44
CA ALA A 218 3.43 -14.39 -13.93
C ALA A 218 4.47 -15.38 -14.46
N ALA A 219 4.58 -16.57 -13.86
CA ALA A 219 5.55 -17.59 -14.24
C ALA A 219 5.10 -18.41 -15.46
N MET A 220 3.80 -18.46 -15.76
CA MET A 220 3.22 -19.22 -16.88
C MET A 220 3.67 -20.71 -16.91
N PRO A 221 3.34 -21.54 -15.90
CA PRO A 221 3.75 -22.95 -15.86
C PRO A 221 3.36 -23.76 -17.11
N ALA A 222 2.19 -23.46 -17.69
CA ALA A 222 1.71 -24.12 -18.91
C ALA A 222 2.61 -23.86 -20.14
N ALA A 223 3.43 -22.80 -20.12
CA ALA A 223 4.40 -22.46 -21.16
C ALA A 223 5.84 -22.85 -20.77
N GLY A 224 6.02 -23.74 -19.79
CA GLY A 224 7.33 -24.24 -19.35
C GLY A 224 8.01 -23.39 -18.27
N GLY A 225 7.31 -22.42 -17.68
CA GLY A 225 7.82 -21.69 -16.52
C GLY A 225 7.69 -22.45 -15.20
N LEU A 226 8.26 -21.90 -14.13
CA LEU A 226 8.22 -22.49 -12.80
C LEU A 226 6.80 -22.46 -12.22
N ARG A 227 6.44 -23.51 -11.47
CA ARG A 227 5.18 -23.54 -10.71
C ARG A 227 5.44 -23.28 -9.24
N TYR A 228 4.75 -22.30 -8.70
CA TYR A 228 4.74 -21.98 -7.27
C TYR A 228 3.64 -22.76 -6.59
N ARG A 229 3.99 -23.54 -5.58
CA ARG A 229 3.03 -24.30 -4.77
C ARG A 229 3.30 -24.07 -3.30
N THR A 230 2.32 -23.51 -2.59
CA THR A 230 2.42 -23.32 -1.14
C THR A 230 2.55 -24.67 -0.44
N VAL A 231 3.59 -24.82 0.36
CA VAL A 231 3.84 -26.01 1.19
C VAL A 231 3.63 -25.71 2.67
N TYR A 232 3.93 -24.47 3.10
CA TYR A 232 3.66 -24.00 4.45
C TYR A 232 2.99 -22.63 4.41
N HIS A 233 2.06 -22.41 5.33
CA HIS A 233 1.53 -21.10 5.63
C HIS A 233 1.12 -21.03 7.11
N GLU A 234 1.27 -19.87 7.73
CA GLU A 234 0.82 -19.60 9.10
C GLU A 234 0.10 -18.27 9.13
N ILE A 235 -1.09 -18.25 9.72
CA ILE A 235 -1.81 -17.00 9.97
C ILE A 235 -1.30 -16.33 11.24
N TRP A 236 -1.15 -15.02 11.17
CA TRP A 236 -0.81 -14.15 12.27
C TRP A 236 -1.93 -13.15 12.44
N GLU A 237 -2.19 -12.73 13.67
CA GLU A 237 -3.14 -11.66 13.96
C GLU A 237 -2.70 -10.32 13.37
N THR A 238 -1.40 -10.16 13.15
CA THR A 238 -0.79 -8.91 12.77
C THR A 238 0.18 -9.18 11.60
N ALA A 239 0.11 -8.36 10.54
CA ALA A 239 1.07 -8.44 9.44
C ALA A 239 2.51 -8.19 9.89
N PHE A 240 2.69 -7.51 11.05
CA PHE A 240 3.99 -7.37 11.66
C PHE A 240 4.57 -8.70 12.10
N ASP A 241 3.78 -9.56 12.75
CA ASP A 241 4.25 -10.88 13.16
C ASP A 241 4.49 -11.78 11.95
N ALA A 242 3.64 -11.69 10.91
CA ALA A 242 3.85 -12.38 9.64
C ALA A 242 5.17 -11.98 8.96
N PHE A 243 5.48 -10.69 8.97
CA PHE A 243 6.75 -10.15 8.48
C PHE A 243 7.93 -10.59 9.36
N ARG A 244 7.80 -10.55 10.69
CA ARG A 244 8.86 -11.01 11.61
C ARG A 244 9.22 -12.47 11.38
N MET A 245 8.21 -13.32 11.20
CA MET A 245 8.40 -14.72 10.85
C MET A 245 9.12 -14.88 9.50
N GLU A 246 8.69 -14.15 8.46
CA GLU A 246 9.37 -14.13 7.15
C GLU A 246 10.86 -13.75 7.32
N GLN A 247 11.15 -12.65 8.01
CA GLN A 247 12.53 -12.19 8.20
C GLN A 247 13.37 -13.13 9.08
N ALA A 248 12.77 -13.83 10.04
CA ALA A 248 13.45 -14.85 10.82
C ALA A 248 13.85 -16.05 9.94
N LEU A 249 12.94 -16.52 9.09
CA LEU A 249 13.20 -17.59 8.13
C LEU A 249 14.28 -17.19 7.11
N LEU A 250 14.18 -15.99 6.53
CA LEU A 250 15.17 -15.52 5.55
C LEU A 250 16.57 -15.36 6.15
N ARG A 251 16.67 -14.89 7.40
CA ARG A 251 17.95 -14.82 8.13
C ARG A 251 18.51 -16.20 8.46
N HIS A 252 17.65 -17.18 8.80
CA HIS A 252 18.09 -18.55 9.06
C HIS A 252 18.77 -19.18 7.83
N PHE A 253 18.30 -18.81 6.63
CA PHE A 253 18.81 -19.31 5.36
C PHE A 253 19.68 -18.31 4.60
N ASP A 254 20.32 -17.35 5.27
CA ASP A 254 20.96 -16.22 4.59
C ASP A 254 22.01 -16.66 3.55
N SER A 255 22.79 -17.69 3.85
CA SER A 255 23.78 -18.29 2.96
C SER A 255 23.19 -19.07 1.77
N ALA A 256 21.92 -19.46 1.86
CA ALA A 256 21.20 -20.21 0.83
C ALA A 256 20.27 -19.32 -0.01
N ARG A 257 20.25 -18.00 0.23
CA ARG A 257 19.41 -17.06 -0.53
C ARG A 257 19.91 -16.93 -1.96
N HIS A 258 18.97 -16.91 -2.90
CA HIS A 258 19.29 -16.73 -4.31
C HIS A 258 19.85 -15.31 -4.51
N PRO A 259 20.99 -15.15 -5.22
CA PRO A 259 21.68 -13.85 -5.33
C PRO A 259 20.83 -12.81 -6.04
N GLN A 260 19.99 -13.26 -6.97
CA GLN A 260 19.06 -12.40 -7.70
C GLN A 260 17.69 -12.38 -7.07
N ASN A 261 17.36 -13.26 -6.12
CA ASN A 261 16.11 -13.19 -5.38
C ASN A 261 16.26 -13.56 -3.91
N ARG A 262 16.49 -12.54 -3.10
CA ARG A 262 16.66 -12.62 -1.66
C ARG A 262 15.46 -13.17 -0.88
N GLU A 263 14.32 -13.39 -1.51
CA GLU A 263 13.17 -14.06 -0.89
C GLU A 263 13.07 -15.53 -1.33
N VAL A 264 13.94 -15.98 -2.23
CA VAL A 264 14.07 -17.38 -2.66
C VAL A 264 15.28 -17.98 -1.98
N VAL A 265 15.11 -19.15 -1.38
CA VAL A 265 16.20 -19.97 -0.85
C VAL A 265 16.37 -21.20 -1.73
N SER A 266 17.60 -21.53 -2.10
CA SER A 266 17.94 -22.61 -3.03
C SER A 266 18.82 -23.65 -2.33
N ALA A 267 18.84 -24.89 -2.84
CA ALA A 267 19.55 -26.02 -2.24
C ALA A 267 19.14 -26.33 -0.78
N VAL A 268 17.92 -25.95 -0.41
CA VAL A 268 17.30 -26.28 0.88
C VAL A 268 16.31 -27.42 0.65
N GLY A 269 16.39 -28.49 1.44
CA GLY A 269 15.41 -29.58 1.44
C GLY A 269 14.18 -29.23 2.28
N GLU A 270 13.05 -29.86 1.98
CA GLU A 270 11.77 -29.60 2.67
C GLU A 270 11.87 -29.85 4.19
N ASP A 271 12.58 -30.90 4.62
CA ASP A 271 12.80 -31.20 6.06
C ASP A 271 13.57 -30.09 6.79
N LYS A 272 14.58 -29.50 6.12
CA LYS A 272 15.35 -28.37 6.67
C LYS A 272 14.47 -27.12 6.75
N LEU A 273 13.64 -26.88 5.74
CA LEU A 273 12.68 -25.78 5.75
C LEU A 273 11.66 -25.96 6.88
N LEU A 274 11.11 -27.16 7.08
CA LEU A 274 10.16 -27.49 8.14
C LEU A 274 10.77 -27.28 9.53
N ALA A 275 11.99 -27.77 9.76
CA ALA A 275 12.69 -27.58 11.02
C ALA A 275 12.94 -26.10 11.34
N ALA A 276 13.33 -25.31 10.34
CA ALA A 276 13.48 -23.86 10.48
C ALA A 276 12.13 -23.17 10.71
N TRP A 277 11.07 -23.60 10.02
CA TRP A 277 9.71 -23.10 10.17
C TRP A 277 9.20 -23.27 11.59
N ILE A 278 9.26 -24.49 12.14
CA ILE A 278 8.82 -24.77 13.52
C ILE A 278 9.59 -23.90 14.52
N ARG A 279 10.92 -23.81 14.37
CA ARG A 279 11.79 -23.02 15.26
C ARG A 279 11.44 -21.53 15.21
N CYS A 280 11.33 -20.94 14.02
CA CYS A 280 10.99 -19.52 13.87
C CYS A 280 9.57 -19.21 14.34
N LEU A 281 8.63 -20.13 14.14
CA LEU A 281 7.25 -20.02 14.62
C LEU A 281 7.19 -19.93 16.14
N GLN A 282 7.87 -20.85 16.83
CA GLN A 282 7.94 -20.88 18.29
C GLN A 282 8.59 -19.60 18.85
N ALA A 283 9.73 -19.20 18.30
CA ALA A 283 10.44 -17.99 18.73
C ALA A 283 9.61 -16.71 18.55
N THR A 284 8.87 -16.61 17.43
CA THR A 284 8.02 -15.45 17.14
C THR A 284 6.80 -15.40 18.08
N LYS A 285 6.16 -16.55 18.36
CA LYS A 285 5.06 -16.64 19.33
C LYS A 285 5.50 -16.34 20.77
N GLN A 286 6.67 -16.82 21.18
CA GLN A 286 7.22 -16.55 22.51
C GLN A 286 7.58 -15.07 22.72
N THR A 287 8.16 -14.43 21.70
CA THR A 287 8.48 -12.99 21.79
C THR A 287 7.21 -12.13 21.92
N ARG A 288 6.10 -12.58 21.34
CA ARG A 288 4.81 -11.91 21.46
C ARG A 288 4.24 -12.01 22.87
N GLN A 289 4.28 -13.19 23.49
CA GLN A 289 3.79 -13.40 24.86
C GLN A 289 4.47 -12.46 25.86
N LEU A 290 5.80 -12.31 25.75
CA LEU A 290 6.59 -11.40 26.58
C LEU A 290 6.27 -9.91 26.38
N GLN A 291 5.75 -9.52 25.20
CA GLN A 291 5.36 -8.13 24.90
C GLN A 291 3.96 -7.77 25.42
N THR A 292 3.12 -8.76 25.68
CA THR A 292 1.77 -8.58 26.26
C THR A 292 1.74 -8.51 27.79
N GLU A 293 2.83 -8.86 28.48
CA GLU A 293 2.89 -8.95 29.95
C GLU A 293 3.47 -7.72 30.67
N VAL A 294 3.75 -6.60 29.97
CA VAL A 294 4.25 -5.37 30.63
C VAL A 294 3.08 -4.63 31.30
N PRO A 295 3.03 -4.50 32.65
CA PRO A 295 1.92 -3.82 33.31
C PRO A 295 2.04 -2.30 33.16
N ALA A 296 0.89 -1.63 32.96
CA ALA A 296 0.79 -0.18 32.90
C ALA A 296 1.38 0.46 34.18
N ARG A 297 2.33 1.39 34.03
CA ARG A 297 2.85 2.18 35.14
C ARG A 297 1.69 2.92 35.83
N PRO A 298 1.61 2.92 37.17
CA PRO A 298 0.59 3.70 37.86
C PRO A 298 0.89 5.20 37.69
N VAL A 299 -0.15 5.95 37.33
CA VAL A 299 -0.14 7.40 37.29
C VAL A 299 0.11 7.91 38.72
N GLN A 300 1.25 8.55 38.96
CA GLN A 300 1.51 9.24 40.23
C GLN A 300 0.55 10.43 40.33
N GLY A 301 -0.31 10.38 41.35
CA GLY A 301 -1.29 11.40 41.65
C GLY A 301 -0.64 12.71 42.10
N SER A 302 -1.18 13.80 41.57
CA SER A 302 -0.93 15.16 42.04
C SER A 302 -1.52 15.32 43.45
N SER A 303 -0.66 15.65 44.42
CA SER A 303 -1.07 16.03 45.78
C SER A 303 -1.90 17.34 45.77
N PRO A 304 -2.91 17.48 46.66
CA PRO A 304 -3.66 18.71 46.83
C PRO A 304 -2.89 19.70 47.73
N GLY A 305 -2.80 20.96 47.31
CA GLY A 305 -2.28 22.04 48.13
C GLY A 305 -3.29 22.46 49.21
N SER A 306 -2.90 22.28 50.47
CA SER A 306 -3.24 23.17 51.59
C SER A 306 -2.69 24.57 51.27
N GLY A 307 -3.40 25.69 51.38
CA GLY A 307 -4.26 26.10 52.48
C GLY A 307 -3.49 27.14 53.28
N ASP A 308 -3.68 28.42 52.99
CA ASP A 308 -3.35 29.52 53.91
C ASP A 308 -4.44 30.59 53.87
N GLU A 309 -5.03 30.76 55.04
CA GLU A 309 -6.09 31.69 55.43
C GLU A 309 -5.41 32.85 56.18
N VAL A 310 -5.58 34.11 55.79
CA VAL A 310 -5.57 35.24 56.74
C VAL A 310 -6.52 36.35 56.27
N ARG A 311 -7.52 36.63 57.12
CA ARG A 311 -8.52 37.71 57.10
C ARG A 311 -7.85 39.08 57.39
N SER A 312 -8.37 40.25 56.99
CA SER A 312 -9.48 40.93 57.68
C SER A 312 -9.59 42.38 57.15
N ILE A 313 -10.85 42.83 57.02
CA ILE A 313 -11.40 44.22 57.08
C ILE A 313 -10.89 45.24 56.06
#